data_AF-A0A940JKA0-F1
#
_entry.id   AF-A0A940JKA0-F1
#
_cell.length_a   1.000
_cell.length_b   1.000
_cell.length_c   1.000
_cell.angle_alpha   90.00
_cell.angle_beta   90.00
_cell.angle_gamma   90.00
#
_symmetry.space_group_name_H-M   'P 1'
#
loop_
_entity.id
_entity.type
_entity.pdbx_description
1 polymer ?
#
loop_
_entity_poly.entity_id
_entity_poly.type
_entity_poly.pdbx_seq_one_letter_code
_entity_poly.pdbx_strand_id
1 'polypeptide(L)'
;MKLSFFYILFCFWASSAMVVNAQVIPSSGGTSVLPKVYTNSPEAASLGSYTEQKINMFTGQPDINIGLYTLSVGDYKMPISLTYNLAGVKPDEHPGMMGLGWSLVAGGVITRNVKGGADEYLSSSSGGTYSYYDHYSTLDRSDWSSSAFLQELTSKMRTYAPVGSGALAYPAPDEFNFSVNGMSGSFYKNHKGLWVLASGNNMNLKISDILTEDYTINMNEFISPSGERTLAKSFTIKRIIYGFTITDENGMKYIFGSQPNSIDFSAQADP
;
A
#
# COMPACT_ATOMS: atom_id res chain seq x y z
N MET A 1 -37.07 56.12 42.31
CA MET A 1 -38.09 55.14 42.74
C MET A 1 -38.79 54.57 41.51
N LYS A 2 -38.18 53.61 40.80
CA LYS A 2 -38.78 52.87 39.65
C LYS A 2 -37.95 51.69 39.11
N LEU A 3 -36.74 51.45 39.61
CA LEU A 3 -35.88 50.34 39.15
C LEU A 3 -35.84 49.11 40.09
N SER A 4 -36.29 49.25 41.35
CA SER A 4 -36.28 48.16 42.33
C SER A 4 -37.49 47.21 42.22
N PHE A 5 -38.55 47.59 41.48
CA PHE A 5 -39.78 46.80 41.38
C PHE A 5 -39.71 45.74 40.28
N PHE A 6 -38.80 45.88 39.31
CA PHE A 6 -38.68 44.95 38.18
C PHE A 6 -37.89 43.68 38.52
N TYR A 7 -36.92 43.78 39.44
CA TYR A 7 -36.15 42.61 39.91
C TYR A 7 -36.95 41.71 40.86
N ILE A 8 -37.90 42.26 41.61
CA ILE A 8 -38.74 41.49 42.53
C ILE A 8 -39.77 40.64 41.75
N LEU A 9 -40.18 41.07 40.56
CA LEU A 9 -41.11 40.30 39.72
C LEU A 9 -40.41 39.16 38.94
N PHE A 10 -39.11 39.30 38.64
CA PHE A 10 -38.36 38.25 37.93
C PHE A 10 -37.94 37.09 38.85
N CYS A 11 -37.81 37.32 40.16
CA CYS A 11 -37.51 36.27 41.14
C CYS A 11 -38.74 35.42 41.53
N PHE A 12 -39.96 35.88 41.28
CA PHE A 12 -41.19 35.11 41.60
C PHE A 12 -41.61 34.12 40.50
N TRP A 13 -41.02 34.19 39.31
CA TRP A 13 -41.30 33.25 38.21
C TRP A 13 -40.31 32.08 38.14
N ALA A 14 -39.23 32.12 38.94
CA ALA A 14 -38.21 31.07 39.00
C ALA A 14 -38.46 30.02 40.10
N SER A 15 -39.54 30.14 40.88
CA SER A 15 -39.82 29.27 42.04
C SER A 15 -41.01 28.30 41.86
N SER A 16 -41.59 28.17 40.67
CA SER A 16 -42.45 27.01 40.39
C SER A 16 -41.56 25.81 40.07
N ALA A 17 -41.11 25.12 41.11
CA ALA A 17 -40.58 23.78 40.96
C ALA A 17 -41.69 22.89 40.36
N MET A 18 -41.54 22.51 39.10
CA MET A 18 -42.33 21.43 38.52
C MET A 18 -41.94 20.15 39.26
N VAL A 19 -42.80 19.69 40.17
CA VAL A 19 -42.71 18.33 40.70
C VAL A 19 -43.18 17.41 39.57
N VAL A 20 -42.22 16.84 38.84
CA VAL A 20 -42.49 15.72 37.95
C VAL A 20 -42.72 14.50 38.85
N ASN A 21 -43.98 14.22 39.17
CA ASN A 21 -44.32 12.93 39.75
C ASN A 21 -44.12 11.87 38.66
N ALA A 22 -43.04 11.08 38.76
CA ALA A 22 -42.96 9.84 38.04
C ALA A 22 -44.17 8.97 38.43
N GLN A 23 -44.90 8.43 37.46
CA GLN A 23 -45.98 7.49 37.73
C GLN A 23 -45.37 6.21 38.30
N VAL A 24 -45.43 6.05 39.62
CA VAL A 24 -45.22 4.75 40.26
C VAL A 24 -46.54 4.01 40.11
N ILE A 25 -46.58 2.98 39.25
CA ILE A 25 -47.69 2.02 39.21
C ILE A 25 -47.66 1.28 40.55
N PRO A 26 -48.67 1.41 41.43
CA PRO A 26 -48.70 0.64 42.66
C PRO A 26 -49.13 -0.79 42.30
N SER A 27 -48.17 -1.72 42.21
CA SER A 27 -48.52 -3.14 42.16
C SER A 27 -48.91 -3.58 43.57
N SER A 28 -50.21 -3.70 43.80
CA SER A 28 -50.76 -4.42 44.94
C SER A 28 -50.33 -5.88 44.86
N GLY A 29 -49.22 -6.23 45.52
CA GLY A 29 -48.72 -7.60 45.65
C GLY A 29 -47.55 -7.93 44.71
N GLY A 30 -46.36 -8.01 45.33
CA GLY A 30 -45.09 -8.55 44.85
C GLY A 30 -44.97 -9.11 43.42
N THR A 31 -44.23 -8.38 42.57
CA THR A 31 -43.03 -8.89 41.86
C THR A 31 -42.35 -7.72 41.14
N SER A 32 -41.05 -7.54 41.35
CA SER A 32 -40.23 -6.66 40.52
C SER A 32 -40.23 -7.21 39.10
N VAL A 33 -40.94 -6.58 38.17
CA VAL A 33 -40.87 -6.91 36.74
C VAL A 33 -39.57 -6.34 36.20
N LEU A 34 -38.45 -7.03 36.48
CA LEU A 34 -37.24 -6.81 35.72
C LEU A 34 -37.57 -7.15 34.25
N PRO A 35 -37.18 -6.31 33.27
CA PRO A 35 -37.34 -6.66 31.88
C PRO A 35 -36.60 -7.98 31.64
N LYS A 36 -37.35 -9.01 31.28
CA LYS A 36 -36.78 -10.31 30.93
C LYS A 36 -36.01 -10.12 29.62
N VAL A 37 -34.68 -10.07 29.72
CA VAL A 37 -33.80 -10.04 28.55
C VAL A 37 -33.86 -11.43 27.93
N TYR A 38 -34.59 -11.56 26.84
CA TYR A 38 -34.57 -12.77 26.03
C TYR A 38 -33.31 -12.73 25.17
N THR A 39 -32.41 -13.69 25.35
CA THR A 39 -31.38 -13.95 24.36
C THR A 39 -32.08 -14.43 23.09
N ASN A 40 -31.68 -13.88 21.93
CA ASN A 40 -32.16 -14.36 20.64
C ASN A 40 -32.01 -15.89 20.56
N SER A 41 -32.97 -16.58 19.91
CA SER A 41 -32.81 -18.01 19.67
C SER A 41 -31.52 -18.25 18.88
N PRO A 42 -30.89 -19.43 18.99
CA PRO A 42 -29.68 -19.75 18.22
C PRO A 42 -29.84 -19.48 16.72
N GLU A 43 -31.04 -19.68 16.18
CA GLU A 43 -31.40 -19.40 14.78
C GLU A 43 -31.51 -17.89 14.48
N ALA A 44 -32.06 -17.10 15.41
CA ALA A 44 -32.11 -15.64 15.27
C ALA A 44 -30.73 -14.99 15.50
N ALA A 45 -29.89 -15.60 16.35
CA ALA A 45 -28.51 -15.19 16.55
C ALA A 45 -27.63 -15.51 15.33
N SER A 46 -27.84 -16.67 14.68
CA SER A 46 -27.13 -17.02 13.44
C SER A 46 -27.51 -16.11 12.28
N LEU A 47 -28.76 -15.63 12.21
CA LEU A 47 -29.20 -14.60 11.28
C LEU A 47 -28.44 -13.26 11.47
N GLY A 48 -28.11 -12.89 12.70
CA GLY A 48 -27.28 -11.71 13.00
C GLY A 48 -25.78 -11.92 12.72
N SER A 49 -25.33 -13.17 12.60
CA SER A 49 -23.95 -13.51 12.21
C SER A 49 -23.67 -13.26 10.73
N TYR A 50 -24.71 -13.21 9.90
CA TYR A 50 -24.63 -12.67 8.54
C TYR A 50 -24.51 -11.14 8.65
N THR A 51 -23.35 -10.70 9.11
CA THR A 51 -22.93 -9.31 8.93
C THR A 51 -23.03 -9.00 7.45
N GLU A 52 -23.61 -7.85 7.11
CA GLU A 52 -23.74 -7.37 5.74
C GLU A 52 -22.33 -7.17 5.14
N GLN A 53 -21.73 -8.26 4.66
CA GLN A 53 -20.48 -8.19 3.93
C GLN A 53 -20.77 -7.45 2.64
N LYS A 54 -20.13 -6.29 2.49
CA LYS A 54 -20.28 -5.47 1.29
C LYS A 54 -19.85 -6.29 0.10
N ILE A 55 -20.71 -6.43 -0.89
CA ILE A 55 -20.36 -7.12 -2.14
C ILE A 55 -19.94 -6.06 -3.14
N ASN A 56 -18.79 -6.26 -3.77
CA ASN A 56 -18.43 -5.50 -4.95
C ASN A 56 -19.37 -5.93 -6.09
N MET A 57 -20.30 -5.05 -6.45
CA MET A 57 -21.34 -5.32 -7.45
C MET A 57 -20.78 -5.57 -8.86
N PHE A 58 -19.54 -5.14 -9.15
CA PHE A 58 -18.89 -5.34 -10.44
C PHE A 58 -18.18 -6.70 -10.53
N THR A 59 -17.51 -7.13 -9.46
CA THR A 59 -16.77 -8.41 -9.44
C THR A 59 -17.56 -9.56 -8.81
N GLY A 60 -18.68 -9.27 -8.15
CA GLY A 60 -19.50 -10.25 -7.42
C GLY A 60 -18.85 -10.78 -6.14
N GLN A 61 -17.75 -10.18 -5.68
CA GLN A 61 -16.97 -10.67 -4.55
C GLN A 61 -17.30 -9.93 -3.26
N PRO A 62 -17.41 -10.62 -2.12
CA PRO A 62 -17.51 -9.96 -0.82
C PRO A 62 -16.19 -9.27 -0.46
N ASP A 63 -16.29 -8.08 0.09
CA ASP A 63 -15.21 -7.29 0.66
C ASP A 63 -14.99 -7.73 2.11
N ILE A 64 -14.03 -8.64 2.30
CA ILE A 64 -13.67 -9.18 3.60
C ILE A 64 -12.47 -8.41 4.14
N ASN A 65 -12.71 -7.55 5.13
CA ASN A 65 -11.69 -6.73 5.79
C ASN A 65 -11.80 -6.88 7.31
N ILE A 66 -10.74 -7.39 7.94
CA ILE A 66 -10.62 -7.56 9.39
C ILE A 66 -9.68 -6.47 9.92
N GLY A 67 -10.25 -5.44 10.55
CA GLY A 67 -9.45 -4.43 11.26
C GLY A 67 -8.75 -5.05 12.48
N LEU A 68 -7.42 -4.98 12.51
CA LEU A 68 -6.61 -5.50 13.62
C LEU A 68 -6.33 -4.41 14.64
N TYR A 69 -5.92 -3.23 14.16
CA TYR A 69 -5.58 -2.09 15.00
C TYR A 69 -5.65 -0.79 14.20
N THR A 70 -5.65 0.36 14.87
CA THR A 70 -5.46 1.66 14.20
C THR A 70 -4.45 2.46 14.99
N LEU A 71 -3.26 2.64 14.39
CA LEU A 71 -2.24 3.52 14.96
C LEU A 71 -2.73 4.96 14.82
N SER A 72 -2.78 5.68 15.93
CA SER A 72 -3.18 7.09 15.94
C SER A 72 -2.07 7.94 16.54
N VAL A 73 -1.59 8.93 15.80
CA VAL A 73 -0.57 9.89 16.24
C VAL A 73 -1.05 11.29 15.91
N GLY A 74 -1.50 12.04 16.91
CA GLY A 74 -2.21 13.31 16.68
C GLY A 74 -3.44 13.08 15.80
N ASP A 75 -3.53 13.81 14.70
CA ASP A 75 -4.62 13.68 13.71
C ASP A 75 -4.38 12.58 12.67
N TYR A 76 -3.19 11.98 12.64
CA TYR A 76 -2.85 10.91 11.70
C TYR A 76 -3.40 9.57 12.21
N LYS A 77 -4.08 8.84 11.32
CA LYS A 77 -4.62 7.50 11.58
C LYS A 77 -4.17 6.53 10.50
N MET A 78 -3.50 5.47 10.92
CA MET A 78 -3.08 4.37 10.04
C MET A 78 -3.77 3.08 10.48
N PRO A 79 -4.82 2.64 9.77
CA PRO A 79 -5.44 1.35 10.04
C PRO A 79 -4.47 0.23 9.67
N ILE A 80 -4.42 -0.78 10.53
CA ILE A 80 -3.76 -2.06 10.29
C ILE A 80 -4.88 -3.08 10.14
N SER A 81 -5.00 -3.68 8.97
CA SER A 81 -6.09 -4.60 8.68
C SER A 81 -5.65 -5.77 7.80
N LEU A 82 -6.43 -6.83 7.82
CA LEU A 82 -6.23 -8.02 7.01
C LEU A 82 -7.37 -8.12 6.00
N THR A 83 -7.04 -8.13 4.71
CA THR A 83 -8.01 -8.21 3.62
C THR A 83 -7.93 -9.56 2.93
N TYR A 84 -9.07 -10.16 2.59
CA TYR A 84 -9.12 -11.41 1.84
C TYR A 84 -9.63 -11.20 0.42
N ASN A 85 -8.88 -11.68 -0.57
CA ASN A 85 -9.22 -11.62 -1.97
C ASN A 85 -9.55 -13.02 -2.50
N LEU A 86 -10.84 -13.29 -2.70
CA LEU A 86 -11.34 -14.56 -3.25
C LEU A 86 -10.95 -14.81 -4.71
N ALA A 87 -10.68 -13.75 -5.50
CA ALA A 87 -10.24 -13.88 -6.89
C ALA A 87 -8.81 -14.44 -7.01
N GLY A 88 -7.99 -14.16 -5.99
CA GLY A 88 -6.58 -14.55 -5.88
C GLY A 88 -6.40 -15.86 -5.10
N VAL A 89 -7.28 -16.83 -5.33
CA VAL A 89 -7.09 -18.19 -4.81
C VAL A 89 -7.13 -19.13 -6.00
N LYS A 90 -6.06 -19.12 -6.79
CA LYS A 90 -5.88 -20.05 -7.91
C LYS A 90 -5.09 -21.28 -7.46
N PRO A 91 -5.28 -22.46 -8.10
CA PRO A 91 -4.57 -23.68 -7.71
C PRO A 91 -3.04 -23.57 -7.72
N ASP A 92 -2.50 -22.66 -8.54
CA ASP A 92 -1.07 -22.42 -8.71
C ASP A 92 -0.58 -21.13 -7.99
N GLU A 93 -1.39 -20.61 -7.07
CA GLU A 93 -1.05 -19.39 -6.33
C GLU A 93 -0.37 -19.74 -5.01
N HIS A 94 0.86 -19.25 -4.85
CA HIS A 94 1.61 -19.45 -3.60
C HIS A 94 1.05 -18.55 -2.50
N PRO A 95 0.87 -19.08 -1.27
CA PRO A 95 0.43 -18.26 -0.15
C PRO A 95 1.49 -17.23 0.22
N GLY A 96 1.04 -15.99 0.47
CA GLY A 96 1.88 -14.97 1.10
C GLY A 96 2.09 -15.24 2.60
N MET A 97 2.80 -14.34 3.28
CA MET A 97 3.10 -14.47 4.73
C MET A 97 1.86 -14.60 5.62
N MET A 98 0.71 -14.08 5.18
CA MET A 98 -0.55 -14.13 5.92
C MET A 98 -1.43 -15.34 5.53
N GLY A 99 -0.97 -16.17 4.61
CA GLY A 99 -1.75 -17.27 4.02
C GLY A 99 -2.34 -16.93 2.66
N LEU A 100 -2.87 -17.96 1.99
CA LEU A 100 -3.42 -17.86 0.63
C LEU A 100 -4.63 -16.91 0.61
N GLY A 101 -4.64 -15.96 -0.33
CA GLY A 101 -5.71 -14.96 -0.49
C GLY A 101 -5.74 -13.85 0.57
N TRP A 102 -4.91 -13.91 1.62
CA TRP A 102 -4.85 -12.89 2.66
C TRP A 102 -3.73 -11.89 2.41
N SER A 103 -4.02 -10.60 2.64
CA SER A 103 -3.04 -9.51 2.53
C SER A 103 -3.11 -8.62 3.78
N LEU A 104 -1.95 -8.32 4.36
CA LEU A 104 -1.82 -7.36 5.46
C LEU A 104 -1.70 -5.95 4.88
N VAL A 105 -2.62 -5.08 5.28
CA VAL A 105 -2.57 -3.63 4.99
C VAL A 105 -2.00 -2.94 6.21
N ALA A 106 -0.71 -2.58 6.16
CA ALA A 106 -0.02 -1.88 7.25
C ALA A 106 1.08 -0.98 6.68
N GLY A 107 0.93 0.35 6.76
CA GLY A 107 1.98 1.30 6.38
C GLY A 107 2.11 1.60 4.88
N GLY A 108 1.65 0.71 4.01
CA GLY A 108 1.69 0.88 2.56
C GLY A 108 2.79 0.05 1.90
N VAL A 109 2.83 0.09 0.58
CA VAL A 109 3.75 -0.74 -0.23
C VAL A 109 4.13 -0.01 -1.51
N ILE A 110 5.35 -0.26 -1.99
CA ILE A 110 5.76 0.01 -3.37
C ILE A 110 6.15 -1.31 -4.02
N THR A 111 5.58 -1.62 -5.17
CA THR A 111 5.97 -2.75 -6.00
C THR A 111 6.57 -2.25 -7.31
N ARG A 112 7.51 -2.99 -7.89
CA ARG A 112 8.20 -2.64 -9.12
C ARG A 112 7.81 -3.60 -10.23
N ASN A 113 7.42 -3.06 -11.38
CA ASN A 113 7.30 -3.78 -12.63
C ASN A 113 8.50 -3.45 -13.51
N VAL A 114 9.42 -4.42 -13.63
CA VAL A 114 10.65 -4.26 -14.40
C VAL A 114 10.37 -4.43 -15.90
N LYS A 115 10.71 -3.43 -16.70
CA LYS A 115 10.51 -3.42 -18.16
C LYS A 115 11.83 -3.67 -18.87
N GLY A 116 12.14 -4.96 -19.07
CA GLY A 116 13.37 -5.40 -19.72
C GLY A 116 14.52 -5.59 -18.74
N GLY A 117 15.00 -4.52 -18.12
CA GLY A 117 16.08 -4.59 -17.12
C GLY A 117 15.95 -3.47 -16.09
N ALA A 118 16.53 -3.69 -14.90
CA ALA A 118 16.46 -2.72 -13.82
C ALA A 118 17.06 -1.37 -14.24
N ASP A 119 16.28 -0.30 -14.09
CA ASP A 119 16.66 1.07 -14.46
C ASP A 119 18.06 1.48 -13.98
N GLU A 120 18.45 1.12 -12.76
CA GLU A 120 19.70 1.49 -12.09
C GLU A 120 20.81 0.46 -12.22
N TYR A 121 20.64 -0.57 -13.05
CA TYR A 121 21.65 -1.63 -13.21
C TYR A 121 23.05 -1.07 -13.46
N LEU A 122 24.04 -1.56 -12.72
CA LEU A 122 25.44 -1.20 -12.90
C LEU A 122 26.28 -2.48 -12.98
N SER A 123 27.12 -2.59 -14.00
CA SER A 123 27.99 -3.76 -14.19
C SER A 123 29.21 -3.70 -13.28
N SER A 124 29.57 -4.84 -12.67
CA SER A 124 30.76 -4.97 -11.80
C SER A 124 32.10 -4.91 -12.53
N SER A 125 32.12 -5.19 -13.84
CA SER A 125 33.35 -5.52 -14.58
C SER A 125 33.73 -4.50 -15.65
N SER A 126 32.85 -3.55 -15.96
CA SER A 126 33.12 -2.48 -16.93
C SER A 126 32.49 -1.21 -16.40
N GLY A 127 33.25 -0.11 -16.34
CA GLY A 127 32.76 1.21 -15.92
C GLY A 127 31.73 1.84 -16.87
N GLY A 128 31.05 1.02 -17.68
CA GLY A 128 29.95 1.42 -18.53
C GLY A 128 28.66 1.48 -17.71
N THR A 129 28.18 2.69 -17.49
CA THR A 129 26.80 2.98 -17.10
C THR A 129 25.90 2.66 -18.30
N TYR A 130 25.19 1.54 -18.30
CA TYR A 130 24.33 1.14 -19.41
C TYR A 130 22.85 1.04 -19.02
N SER A 131 22.48 1.82 -18.02
CA SER A 131 21.19 1.75 -17.37
C SER A 131 20.28 2.89 -17.83
N TYR A 132 18.97 2.68 -17.78
CA TYR A 132 18.00 3.75 -18.06
C TYR A 132 18.22 4.95 -17.11
N TYR A 133 18.51 4.68 -15.84
CA TYR A 133 18.76 5.69 -14.81
C TYR A 133 19.89 6.67 -15.17
N ASP A 134 20.91 6.23 -15.90
CA ASP A 134 22.03 7.07 -16.35
C ASP A 134 21.80 7.68 -17.75
N HIS A 135 20.88 7.12 -18.55
CA HIS A 135 20.69 7.45 -19.98
C HIS A 135 19.27 7.87 -20.34
N TYR A 136 18.43 8.25 -19.36
CA TYR A 136 17.03 8.64 -19.57
C TYR A 136 16.86 9.71 -20.65
N SER A 137 17.82 10.64 -20.75
CA SER A 137 17.79 11.76 -21.70
C SER A 137 18.04 11.37 -23.14
N THR A 138 18.37 10.11 -23.42
CA THR A 138 18.50 9.59 -24.79
C THR A 138 17.23 9.82 -25.61
N LEU A 139 16.06 9.73 -24.96
CA LEU A 139 14.76 9.95 -25.57
C LEU A 139 14.26 11.41 -25.44
N ASP A 140 14.99 12.29 -24.76
CA ASP A 140 14.65 13.72 -24.62
C ASP A 140 15.14 14.52 -25.84
N ARG A 141 14.67 14.12 -27.02
CA ARG A 141 15.06 14.70 -28.30
C ARG A 141 13.83 15.07 -29.12
N SER A 142 13.88 16.20 -29.80
CA SER A 142 12.80 16.60 -30.72
C SER A 142 12.67 15.69 -31.95
N ASP A 143 13.75 15.00 -32.32
CA ASP A 143 13.84 14.07 -33.45
C ASP A 143 13.80 12.59 -33.05
N TRP A 144 13.27 12.27 -31.85
CA TRP A 144 13.24 10.92 -31.29
C TRP A 144 12.54 9.88 -32.18
N SER A 145 11.61 10.31 -33.04
CA SER A 145 10.87 9.44 -33.96
C SER A 145 11.47 9.40 -35.36
N SER A 146 12.60 10.07 -35.60
CA SER A 146 13.25 10.05 -36.91
C SER A 146 13.84 8.67 -37.20
N SER A 147 13.75 8.23 -38.46
CA SER A 147 14.28 6.92 -38.87
C SER A 147 15.79 6.80 -38.60
N ALA A 148 16.54 7.88 -38.80
CA ALA A 148 17.97 7.94 -38.51
C ALA A 148 18.28 7.71 -37.03
N PHE A 149 17.56 8.40 -36.14
CA PHE A 149 17.75 8.22 -34.70
C PHE A 149 17.29 6.83 -34.23
N LEU A 150 16.16 6.31 -34.72
CA LEU A 150 15.70 4.97 -34.37
C LEU A 150 16.69 3.88 -34.83
N GLN A 151 17.33 4.06 -36.00
CA GLN A 151 18.43 3.19 -36.46
C GLN A 151 19.66 3.30 -35.55
N GLU A 152 20.07 4.52 -35.20
CA GLU A 152 21.17 4.77 -34.26
C GLU A 152 20.89 4.10 -32.91
N LEU A 153 19.72 4.35 -32.33
CA LEU A 153 19.26 3.80 -31.06
C LEU A 153 19.30 2.27 -31.08
N THR A 154 18.76 1.64 -32.12
CA THR A 154 18.77 0.17 -32.28
C THR A 154 20.19 -0.39 -32.39
N SER A 155 21.07 0.29 -33.12
CA SER A 155 22.48 -0.13 -33.28
C SER A 155 23.27 -0.01 -31.97
N LYS A 156 22.99 1.05 -31.21
CA LYS A 156 23.58 1.34 -29.91
C LYS A 156 23.08 0.34 -28.87
N MET A 157 21.79 0.01 -28.79
CA MET A 157 21.23 -0.97 -27.84
C MET A 157 21.94 -2.36 -27.83
N ARG A 158 22.54 -2.81 -28.94
CA ARG A 158 23.37 -4.03 -28.96
C ARG A 158 24.67 -3.95 -28.13
N THR A 159 25.15 -2.75 -27.83
CA THR A 159 26.35 -2.52 -27.01
C THR A 159 26.07 -2.26 -25.52
N TYR A 160 24.80 -2.04 -25.14
CA TYR A 160 24.37 -1.81 -23.74
C TYR A 160 24.00 -3.11 -22.99
N ALA A 161 23.93 -4.23 -23.70
CA ALA A 161 23.75 -5.56 -23.12
C ALA A 161 25.07 -6.01 -22.45
N PRO A 162 25.10 -6.43 -21.17
CA PRO A 162 26.30 -7.03 -20.60
C PRO A 162 26.77 -8.19 -21.49
N VAL A 163 28.06 -8.20 -21.85
CA VAL A 163 28.65 -9.17 -22.78
C VAL A 163 28.32 -10.60 -22.28
N GLY A 164 27.61 -11.37 -23.10
CA GLY A 164 27.14 -12.73 -22.76
C GLY A 164 25.68 -12.85 -22.30
N SER A 165 24.94 -11.75 -22.13
CA SER A 165 23.54 -11.79 -21.66
C SER A 165 22.49 -11.92 -22.76
N GLY A 166 22.82 -11.65 -24.03
CA GLY A 166 21.84 -11.63 -25.14
C GLY A 166 20.70 -10.60 -24.97
N ALA A 167 20.66 -9.85 -23.87
CA ALA A 167 19.55 -9.02 -23.47
C ALA A 167 19.74 -7.59 -23.96
N LEU A 168 19.02 -7.22 -25.01
CA LEU A 168 18.90 -5.83 -25.45
C LEU A 168 18.26 -5.00 -24.32
N ALA A 169 19.01 -4.06 -23.73
CA ALA A 169 18.44 -3.09 -22.82
C ALA A 169 17.59 -2.10 -23.62
N TYR A 170 16.29 -2.34 -23.66
CA TYR A 170 15.35 -1.32 -24.11
C TYR A 170 15.35 -0.19 -23.05
N PRO A 171 15.40 1.09 -23.45
CA PRO A 171 15.26 2.23 -22.55
C PRO A 171 13.77 2.41 -22.19
N ALA A 172 13.17 1.34 -21.66
CA ALA A 172 11.83 1.35 -21.12
C ALA A 172 11.96 1.61 -19.62
N PRO A 173 11.42 2.72 -19.10
CA PRO A 173 11.48 2.99 -17.67
C PRO A 173 10.68 1.96 -16.90
N ASP A 174 11.21 1.57 -15.75
CA ASP A 174 10.47 0.74 -14.81
C ASP A 174 9.30 1.50 -14.19
N GLU A 175 8.25 0.77 -13.88
CA GLU A 175 7.04 1.33 -13.29
C GLU A 175 6.87 0.86 -11.85
N PHE A 176 6.71 1.83 -10.95
CA PHE A 176 6.55 1.60 -9.52
C PHE A 176 5.11 1.86 -9.14
N ASN A 177 4.40 0.84 -8.65
CA ASN A 177 3.05 0.97 -8.13
C ASN A 177 3.14 1.19 -6.63
N PHE A 178 2.37 2.14 -6.10
CA PHE A 178 2.33 2.42 -4.67
C PHE A 178 0.90 2.43 -4.14
N SER A 179 0.79 2.09 -2.86
CA SER A 179 -0.42 2.28 -2.07
C SER A 179 -0.02 2.69 -0.66
N VAL A 180 -0.45 3.87 -0.23
CA VAL A 180 -0.11 4.41 1.09
C VAL A 180 -1.16 5.42 1.55
N ASN A 181 -1.60 5.29 2.80
CA ASN A 181 -2.53 6.23 3.44
C ASN A 181 -3.76 6.58 2.57
N GLY A 182 -4.35 5.58 1.92
CA GLY A 182 -5.52 5.75 1.02
C GLY A 182 -5.21 6.32 -0.37
N MET A 183 -3.97 6.74 -0.61
CA MET A 183 -3.49 7.12 -1.94
C MET A 183 -2.92 5.89 -2.65
N SER A 184 -3.21 5.77 -3.95
CA SER A 184 -2.61 4.73 -4.78
C SER A 184 -2.40 5.21 -6.21
N GLY A 185 -1.41 4.65 -6.87
CA GLY A 185 -1.07 4.99 -8.24
C GLY A 185 0.21 4.33 -8.68
N SER A 186 0.71 4.75 -9.84
CA SER A 186 2.04 4.39 -10.30
C SER A 186 2.85 5.61 -10.68
N PHE A 187 4.17 5.46 -10.65
CA PHE A 187 5.13 6.46 -11.09
C PHE A 187 6.32 5.80 -11.77
N TYR A 188 7.03 6.58 -12.57
CA TYR A 188 8.24 6.14 -13.27
C TYR A 188 9.16 7.34 -13.48
N LYS A 189 10.44 7.08 -13.77
CA LYS A 189 11.40 8.13 -14.13
C LYS A 189 11.23 8.43 -15.61
N ASN A 190 10.90 9.67 -15.98
CA ASN A 190 10.70 10.03 -17.38
C ASN A 190 12.03 10.31 -18.10
N HIS A 191 11.93 10.57 -19.41
CA HIS A 191 13.09 10.91 -20.25
C HIS A 191 13.81 12.20 -19.85
N LYS A 192 13.28 13.00 -18.91
CA LYS A 192 13.95 14.18 -18.34
C LYS A 192 14.61 13.91 -16.99
N GLY A 193 14.57 12.66 -16.52
CA GLY A 193 15.13 12.24 -15.24
C GLY A 193 14.25 12.59 -14.05
N LEU A 194 12.99 13.00 -14.28
CA LEU A 194 12.04 13.36 -13.24
C LEU A 194 11.14 12.16 -12.91
N TRP A 195 10.90 11.93 -11.63
CA TRP A 195 9.88 11.01 -11.17
C TRP A 195 8.50 11.63 -11.41
N VAL A 196 7.70 11.00 -12.27
CA VAL A 196 6.37 11.48 -12.65
C VAL A 196 5.31 10.44 -12.31
N LEU A 197 4.15 10.91 -11.86
CA LEU A 197 2.98 10.07 -11.66
C LEU A 197 2.40 9.68 -13.03
N ALA A 198 2.06 8.41 -13.17
CA ALA A 198 1.28 7.87 -14.29
C ALA A 198 -0.22 7.71 -13.92
N SER A 199 -0.56 7.81 -12.64
CA SER A 199 -1.94 7.68 -12.15
C SER A 199 -2.83 8.84 -12.61
N GLY A 200 -4.06 8.52 -13.01
CA GLY A 200 -5.05 9.51 -13.50
C GLY A 200 -5.69 10.39 -12.43
N ASN A 201 -5.36 10.17 -11.15
CA ASN A 201 -5.82 11.03 -10.06
C ASN A 201 -4.91 12.25 -9.96
N ASN A 202 -5.48 13.46 -9.82
CA ASN A 202 -4.75 14.72 -9.60
C ASN A 202 -4.09 14.76 -8.20
N MET A 203 -3.19 13.82 -7.92
CA MET A 203 -2.39 13.80 -6.71
C MET A 203 -1.15 14.67 -6.92
N ASN A 204 -0.89 15.59 -5.99
CA ASN A 204 0.33 16.37 -6.00
C ASN A 204 1.36 15.73 -5.05
N LEU A 205 2.16 14.82 -5.59
CA LEU A 205 3.17 14.09 -4.81
C LEU A 205 4.57 14.43 -5.32
N LYS A 206 5.50 14.63 -4.38
CA LYS A 206 6.93 14.69 -4.68
C LYS A 206 7.57 13.34 -4.38
N ILE A 207 8.30 12.80 -5.35
CA ILE A 207 8.94 11.48 -5.25
C ILE A 207 10.45 11.65 -5.40
N SER A 208 11.21 11.00 -4.51
CA SER A 208 12.66 10.90 -4.60
C SER A 208 13.11 9.49 -4.28
N ASP A 209 14.05 8.97 -5.05
CA ASP A 209 14.69 7.68 -4.81
C ASP A 209 15.92 7.81 -3.90
N ILE A 210 16.33 6.67 -3.36
CA ILE A 210 17.54 6.49 -2.57
C ILE A 210 18.30 5.35 -3.23
N LEU A 211 19.51 5.61 -3.70
CA LEU A 211 20.39 4.57 -4.25
C LEU A 211 21.32 4.02 -3.17
N THR A 212 21.66 2.75 -3.29
CA THR A 212 22.82 2.17 -2.60
C THR A 212 23.67 1.39 -3.58
N GLU A 213 24.95 1.28 -3.25
CA GLU A 213 25.91 0.46 -3.98
C GLU A 213 26.26 -0.80 -3.20
N ASP A 214 26.78 -1.80 -3.91
CA ASP A 214 27.28 -3.06 -3.36
C ASP A 214 26.28 -3.78 -2.40
N TYR A 215 25.00 -3.74 -2.76
CA TYR A 215 23.94 -4.40 -2.01
C TYR A 215 24.05 -5.92 -2.11
N THR A 216 24.17 -6.60 -0.97
CA THR A 216 24.33 -8.05 -0.93
C THR A 216 23.03 -8.75 -0.60
N ILE A 217 22.57 -9.60 -1.52
CA ILE A 217 21.47 -10.53 -1.31
C ILE A 217 22.06 -11.84 -0.82
N ASN A 218 21.57 -12.33 0.32
CA ASN A 218 21.92 -13.63 0.85
C ASN A 218 20.76 -14.60 0.61
N MET A 219 21.03 -15.69 -0.10
CA MET A 219 20.11 -16.81 -0.23
C MET A 219 20.52 -17.88 0.78
N ASN A 220 19.57 -18.24 1.64
CA ASN A 220 19.75 -19.28 2.64
C ASN A 220 19.82 -20.67 1.99
N GLU A 221 20.44 -21.61 2.69
CA GLU A 221 20.40 -23.02 2.29
C GLU A 221 18.95 -23.51 2.24
N PHE A 222 18.60 -24.20 1.15
CA PHE A 222 17.29 -24.83 0.98
C PHE A 222 17.49 -26.34 0.82
N ILE A 223 16.68 -27.12 1.53
CA ILE A 223 16.62 -28.57 1.36
C ILE A 223 15.27 -28.88 0.72
N SER A 224 15.29 -29.39 -0.51
CA SER A 224 14.07 -29.77 -1.21
C SER A 224 13.37 -30.93 -0.51
N PRO A 225 12.07 -31.14 -0.75
CA PRO A 225 11.36 -32.33 -0.27
C PRO A 225 11.98 -33.65 -0.77
N SER A 226 12.69 -33.64 -1.91
CA SER A 226 13.43 -34.78 -2.44
C SER A 226 14.81 -34.99 -1.78
N GLY A 227 15.21 -34.12 -0.85
CA GLY A 227 16.49 -34.19 -0.12
C GLY A 227 17.66 -33.53 -0.83
N GLU A 228 17.42 -32.84 -1.96
CA GLU A 228 18.46 -32.07 -2.66
C GLU A 228 18.77 -30.80 -1.88
N ARG A 229 20.07 -30.51 -1.72
CA ARG A 229 20.54 -29.33 -0.99
C ARG A 229 20.99 -28.25 -1.96
N THR A 230 20.41 -27.06 -1.84
CA THR A 230 20.92 -25.85 -2.45
C THR A 230 21.79 -25.12 -1.42
N LEU A 231 23.10 -25.02 -1.70
CA LEU A 231 24.02 -24.31 -0.82
C LEU A 231 23.67 -22.82 -0.72
N ALA A 232 23.90 -22.25 0.46
CA ALA A 232 23.78 -20.81 0.66
C ALA A 232 24.65 -20.06 -0.36
N LYS A 233 24.09 -19.02 -0.98
CA LYS A 233 24.73 -18.23 -2.02
C LYS A 233 24.51 -16.76 -1.77
N SER A 234 25.52 -15.95 -2.01
CA SER A 234 25.40 -14.50 -1.99
C SER A 234 25.59 -13.92 -3.39
N PHE A 235 24.83 -12.87 -3.67
CA PHE A 235 24.94 -12.09 -4.91
C PHE A 235 25.07 -10.62 -4.53
N THR A 236 26.05 -9.94 -5.10
CA THR A 236 26.23 -8.49 -4.91
C THR A 236 25.67 -7.75 -6.11
N ILE A 237 24.68 -6.90 -5.87
CA ILE A 237 24.16 -5.93 -6.83
C ILE A 237 24.97 -4.64 -6.67
N LYS A 238 25.65 -4.22 -7.72
CA LYS A 238 26.51 -3.03 -7.66
C LYS A 238 25.78 -1.74 -7.40
N ARG A 239 24.57 -1.58 -7.90
CA ARG A 239 23.72 -0.43 -7.64
C ARG A 239 22.26 -0.85 -7.67
N ILE A 240 21.50 -0.40 -6.68
CA ILE A 240 20.06 -0.66 -6.57
C ILE A 240 19.34 0.59 -6.06
N ILE A 241 18.10 0.79 -6.52
CA ILE A 241 17.17 1.72 -5.89
C ILE A 241 16.75 1.08 -4.58
N TYR A 242 17.37 1.57 -3.51
CA TYR A 242 17.26 1.07 -2.16
C TYR A 242 16.01 1.56 -1.44
N GLY A 243 15.38 2.62 -1.95
CA GLY A 243 14.16 3.13 -1.36
C GLY A 243 13.58 4.31 -2.10
N PHE A 244 12.41 4.73 -1.61
CA PHE A 244 11.71 5.91 -2.08
C PHE A 244 11.20 6.72 -0.89
N THR A 245 11.19 8.04 -1.06
CA THR A 245 10.42 8.94 -0.22
C THR A 245 9.32 9.58 -1.07
N ILE A 246 8.07 9.34 -0.69
CA ILE A 246 6.90 10.02 -1.25
C ILE A 246 6.51 11.12 -0.26
N THR A 247 6.40 12.36 -0.72
CA THR A 247 5.92 13.49 0.08
C THR A 247 4.60 13.98 -0.47
N ASP A 248 3.57 14.06 0.38
CA ASP A 248 2.27 14.60 0.00
C ASP A 248 2.21 16.13 0.06
N GLU A 249 1.09 16.69 -0.36
CA GLU A 249 0.83 18.13 -0.37
C GLU A 249 0.84 18.79 1.03
N ASN A 250 0.56 18.01 2.08
CA ASN A 250 0.60 18.45 3.46
C ASN A 250 2.02 18.35 4.05
N GLY A 251 2.98 17.86 3.27
CA GLY A 251 4.38 17.69 3.68
C GLY A 251 4.66 16.42 4.46
N MET A 252 3.69 15.49 4.58
CA MET A 252 3.96 14.19 5.21
C MET A 252 4.82 13.34 4.30
N LYS A 253 5.78 12.63 4.89
CA LYS A 253 6.75 11.78 4.19
C LYS A 253 6.49 10.32 4.48
N TYR A 254 6.35 9.55 3.41
CA TYR A 254 6.25 8.09 3.45
C TYR A 254 7.54 7.52 2.89
N ILE A 255 8.27 6.78 3.73
CA ILE A 255 9.60 6.24 3.40
C ILE A 255 9.46 4.74 3.21
N PHE A 256 9.88 4.27 2.05
CA PHE A 256 9.88 2.86 1.66
C PHE A 256 11.31 2.42 1.43
N GLY A 257 11.65 1.21 1.87
CA GLY A 257 13.02 0.70 1.76
C GLY A 257 13.98 1.37 2.76
N SER A 258 15.23 1.55 2.33
CA SER A 258 16.31 2.19 3.09
C SER A 258 16.83 1.42 4.31
N GLN A 259 16.41 0.17 4.49
CA GLN A 259 16.92 -0.75 5.51
C GLN A 259 17.13 -2.15 4.91
N PRO A 260 18.12 -2.94 5.38
CA PRO A 260 18.50 -4.19 4.71
C PRO A 260 17.36 -5.22 4.57
N ASN A 261 16.37 -5.19 5.48
CA ASN A 261 15.26 -6.14 5.51
C ASN A 261 13.92 -5.52 5.06
N SER A 262 13.98 -4.40 4.33
CA SER A 262 12.79 -3.64 3.90
C SER A 262 12.47 -3.77 2.41
N ILE A 263 13.20 -4.64 1.70
CA ILE A 263 13.03 -4.91 0.28
C ILE A 263 12.92 -6.41 0.08
N ASP A 264 11.79 -6.85 -0.49
CA ASP A 264 11.59 -8.23 -0.91
C ASP A 264 11.94 -8.39 -2.39
N PHE A 265 12.67 -9.46 -2.69
CA PHE A 265 12.99 -9.87 -4.05
C PHE A 265 12.19 -11.11 -4.40
N SER A 266 11.46 -11.04 -5.50
CA SER A 266 10.78 -12.18 -6.11
C SER A 266 11.32 -12.42 -7.51
N ALA A 267 11.59 -13.67 -7.86
CA ALA A 267 11.78 -14.10 -9.23
C ALA A 267 10.57 -14.93 -9.66
N GLN A 268 10.14 -14.80 -10.90
CA GLN A 268 9.17 -15.72 -11.47
C GLN A 268 9.83 -17.10 -11.53
N ALA A 269 9.11 -18.16 -11.12
CA ALA A 269 9.59 -19.52 -11.35
C ALA A 269 9.74 -19.72 -12.87
N ASP A 270 10.90 -20.20 -13.31
CA ASP A 270 11.07 -20.59 -14.71
C ASP A 270 10.01 -21.65 -15.06
N PRO A 271 9.31 -21.51 -16.20
CA PRO A 271 8.29 -22.46 -16.63
C PRO A 271 8.84 -23.86 -16.95
#